data_AF-A0A1S3HUD0-F1
#
_entry.id   AF-A0A1S3HUD0-F1
#
_cell.length_a   1.000
_cell.length_b   1.000
_cell.length_c   1.000
_cell.angle_alpha   90.00
_cell.angle_beta   90.00
_cell.angle_gamma   90.00
#
_symmetry.space_group_name_H-M   'P 1'
#
loop_
_entity.id
_entity.type
_entity.pdbx_description
1 polymer ?
#
loop_
_entity_poly.entity_id
_entity_poly.type
_entity_poly.pdbx_seq_one_letter_code
_entity_poly.pdbx_strand_id
1 'polypeptide(L)'
;MVGLGQKTKLAIVPIMTTAFFCLVFIALLPHSEKTLKLKGRGSILPPSHKFNAGHQGQRPGHFDDVESRRKEGPAGSHNPFRFGQEQIKPLTRNTLSIDEKAGDSIEIPTFFSKMKPRFKDIKLESGGGIPVNPFLQACKQVVSIFDKLNSAAFSPVKMDLNGNIRKISLQYDLNPSAKTLQELVLKEKNAGETQLPDSVTQALLWMKRSVHFIQEFIYRLSTGSSELSDVSEAATKAYELSLKPYHGWVVRGMFSVGLSAVGSDGSTLAKAFAESEVDFENPKFINQLKKDLRETSQDLKYMITEVDRFYEREGIPLDS
;
A
#
# COMPACT_ATOMS: atom_id res chain seq x y z
N MET A 1 10.71 58.59 -17.14
CA MET A 1 9.42 58.47 -16.42
C MET A 1 8.38 58.16 -17.49
N VAL A 2 7.52 57.15 -17.41
CA VAL A 2 7.06 56.30 -16.28
C VAL A 2 7.15 54.82 -16.67
N GLY A 3 7.34 53.92 -15.71
CA GLY A 3 7.31 52.48 -15.92
C GLY A 3 6.07 51.83 -15.30
N LEU A 4 5.61 50.73 -15.89
CA LEU A 4 4.69 49.70 -15.39
C LEU A 4 4.97 48.49 -16.29
N GLY A 5 5.34 47.30 -15.83
CA GLY A 5 5.12 46.71 -14.52
C GLY A 5 4.55 45.30 -14.71
N GLN A 6 5.19 44.47 -15.55
CA GLN A 6 4.78 43.08 -15.75
C GLN A 6 4.93 42.30 -14.44
N LYS A 7 3.83 42.15 -13.70
CA LYS A 7 3.74 41.25 -12.55
C LYS A 7 3.83 39.82 -13.06
N THR A 8 5.03 39.24 -13.01
CA THR A 8 5.22 37.80 -13.10
C THR A 8 4.36 37.14 -12.03
N LYS A 9 3.35 36.37 -12.44
CA LYS A 9 2.64 35.45 -11.55
C LYS A 9 3.62 34.36 -11.15
N LEU A 10 4.35 34.57 -10.05
CA LEU A 10 5.11 33.51 -9.41
C LEU A 10 4.10 32.51 -8.87
N ALA A 11 3.86 31.42 -9.61
CA ALA A 11 3.02 30.33 -9.15
C ALA A 11 3.61 29.82 -7.83
N ILE A 12 2.82 29.90 -6.76
CA ILE A 12 3.21 29.42 -5.44
C ILE A 12 3.25 27.90 -5.53
N VAL A 13 4.44 27.35 -5.80
CA VAL A 13 4.67 25.92 -5.73
C VAL A 13 4.33 25.49 -4.30
N PRO A 14 3.34 24.59 -4.10
CA PRO A 14 2.89 24.26 -2.77
C PRO A 14 4.04 23.67 -1.97
N ILE A 15 4.20 24.15 -0.72
CA ILE A 15 5.31 23.87 0.22
C ILE A 15 5.59 22.37 0.41
N MET A 16 4.62 21.51 0.05
CA MET A 16 4.82 20.08 -0.10
C MET A 16 6.07 19.72 -0.91
N THR A 17 6.38 20.37 -2.04
CA THR A 17 7.53 19.98 -2.87
C THR A 17 8.84 19.95 -2.09
N THR A 18 9.10 20.95 -1.24
CA THR A 18 10.38 21.08 -0.51
C THR A 18 10.53 20.02 0.58
N ALA A 19 9.46 19.69 1.30
CA ALA A 19 9.47 18.60 2.27
C ALA A 19 9.56 17.21 1.59
N PHE A 20 8.88 17.05 0.45
CA PHE A 20 8.93 15.85 -0.39
C PHE A 20 10.33 15.61 -0.94
N PHE A 21 11.03 16.65 -1.42
CA PHE A 21 12.42 16.53 -1.91
C PHE A 21 13.37 15.98 -0.85
N CYS A 22 13.30 16.45 0.40
CA CYS A 22 14.15 15.92 1.47
C CYS A 22 13.80 14.47 1.86
N LEU A 23 12.51 14.15 2.00
CA LEU A 23 12.08 12.84 2.48
C LEU A 23 12.23 11.74 1.43
N VAL A 24 12.01 12.04 0.14
CA VAL A 24 12.24 11.06 -0.95
C VAL A 24 13.73 10.77 -1.11
N PHE A 25 14.60 11.78 -1.00
CA PHE A 25 16.05 11.55 -0.97
C PHE A 25 16.45 10.61 0.16
N ILE A 26 15.88 10.77 1.36
CA ILE A 26 16.12 9.90 2.53
C ILE A 26 15.55 8.49 2.31
N ALA A 27 14.36 8.37 1.71
CA ALA A 27 13.73 7.08 1.43
C ALA A 27 14.51 6.23 0.42
N LEU A 28 15.14 6.88 -0.57
CA LEU A 28 15.96 6.24 -1.61
C LEU A 28 17.40 5.92 -1.17
N LEU A 29 17.86 6.38 0.00
CA LEU A 29 19.19 6.00 0.49
C LEU A 29 19.26 4.50 0.80
N PRO A 30 20.38 3.80 0.51
CA PRO A 30 20.62 2.46 1.00
C PRO A 30 20.60 2.42 2.53
N HIS A 31 20.27 1.25 3.11
CA HIS A 31 19.98 1.13 4.54
C HIS A 31 21.16 1.58 5.44
N SER A 32 22.40 1.41 4.96
CA SER A 32 23.65 1.85 5.58
C SER A 32 23.77 3.37 5.74
N GLU A 33 23.17 4.17 4.86
CA GLU A 33 23.25 5.64 4.92
C GLU A 33 22.10 6.26 5.73
N LYS A 34 20.97 5.56 5.83
CA LYS A 34 19.83 5.96 6.69
C LYS A 34 20.24 6.03 8.17
N THR A 35 21.13 5.15 8.62
CA THR A 35 21.65 5.14 10.00
C THR A 35 22.69 6.24 10.27
N LEU A 36 23.45 6.68 9.26
CA LEU A 36 24.42 7.78 9.42
C LEU A 36 23.74 9.14 9.65
N LYS A 37 22.70 9.47 8.86
CA LYS A 37 22.05 10.80 8.95
C LYS A 37 21.28 11.04 10.25
N LEU A 38 20.82 9.98 10.93
CA LEU A 38 20.15 10.09 12.23
C LEU A 38 21.12 10.27 13.42
N LYS A 39 22.42 10.00 13.26
CA LYS A 39 23.42 10.10 14.34
C LYS A 39 24.21 11.42 14.33
N GLY A 40 23.96 12.28 13.34
CA GLY A 40 24.64 13.57 13.14
C GLY A 40 24.09 14.77 13.93
N ARG A 41 23.64 14.58 15.18
CA ARG A 41 23.26 15.67 16.11
C ARG A 41 23.43 15.24 17.57
N GLY A 42 24.70 15.05 17.97
CA GLY A 42 25.13 14.87 19.36
C GLY A 42 26.22 15.89 19.70
N SER A 43 26.15 16.50 20.88
CA SER A 43 26.94 17.66 21.29
C SER A 43 28.42 17.34 21.57
N ILE A 44 29.27 18.35 21.34
CA ILE A 44 30.71 18.33 21.63
C ILE A 44 30.96 18.71 23.10
N LEU A 45 31.77 17.92 23.82
CA LEU A 45 32.66 18.34 24.92
C LEU A 45 33.72 17.22 25.18
N PRO A 46 34.90 17.54 25.75
CA PRO A 46 36.14 16.75 25.60
C PRO A 46 36.42 15.75 26.75
N PRO A 47 37.45 14.88 26.63
CA PRO A 47 37.65 13.74 27.54
C PRO A 47 38.52 14.05 28.77
N SER A 48 38.38 13.23 29.82
CA SER A 48 39.26 13.17 31.00
C SER A 48 39.95 11.80 31.14
N HIS A 49 41.04 11.75 31.92
CA HIS A 49 42.13 10.75 31.80
C HIS A 49 42.18 9.68 32.91
N LYS A 50 42.62 8.45 32.55
CA LYS A 50 43.46 7.45 33.29
C LYS A 50 42.96 6.93 34.67
N PHE A 51 42.98 5.63 35.01
CA PHE A 51 44.10 4.67 35.23
C PHE A 51 43.50 3.22 35.29
N ASN A 52 44.06 2.16 34.67
CA ASN A 52 45.07 1.18 35.17
C ASN A 52 44.66 0.37 36.43
N ALA A 53 44.78 -0.97 36.60
CA ALA A 53 45.38 -2.12 35.84
C ALA A 53 44.49 -3.40 36.03
N GLY A 54 44.86 -4.69 35.80
CA GLY A 54 46.11 -5.37 35.36
C GLY A 54 46.01 -6.93 35.50
N HIS A 55 47.12 -7.67 35.28
CA HIS A 55 47.32 -9.15 35.36
C HIS A 55 46.59 -10.00 34.26
N GLN A 56 47.28 -10.70 33.35
CA GLN A 56 48.13 -11.93 33.46
C GLN A 56 47.32 -13.21 33.82
N GLY A 57 47.45 -14.36 33.13
CA GLY A 57 48.22 -14.69 31.90
C GLY A 57 48.28 -16.21 31.62
N GLN A 58 48.87 -16.61 30.48
CA GLN A 58 49.22 -18.01 30.07
C GLN A 58 48.04 -18.98 29.80
N ARG A 59 48.16 -20.07 29.03
CA ARG A 59 48.73 -20.46 27.71
C ARG A 59 48.35 -21.97 27.54
N PRO A 60 48.40 -22.58 26.34
CA PRO A 60 47.71 -23.85 26.07
C PRO A 60 48.60 -25.11 25.93
N GLY A 61 47.95 -26.27 26.00
CA GLY A 61 48.38 -27.63 25.60
C GLY A 61 47.15 -28.55 25.64
N HIS A 62 47.08 -29.72 25.01
CA HIS A 62 48.07 -30.50 24.25
C HIS A 62 47.33 -31.39 23.22
N PHE A 63 48.07 -32.01 22.30
CA PHE A 63 47.57 -32.94 21.28
C PHE A 63 47.33 -34.34 21.89
N ASP A 64 46.48 -35.17 21.27
CA ASP A 64 46.88 -36.48 20.72
C ASP A 64 45.68 -37.26 20.12
N ASP A 65 45.99 -38.06 19.08
CA ASP A 65 45.06 -38.85 18.27
C ASP A 65 44.64 -40.19 18.94
N VAL A 66 43.66 -40.90 18.35
CA VAL A 66 43.78 -42.32 17.90
C VAL A 66 42.45 -42.85 17.30
N GLU A 67 42.42 -42.85 15.97
CA GLU A 67 42.11 -43.95 15.04
C GLU A 67 41.29 -45.21 15.51
N SER A 68 40.09 -45.37 14.90
CA SER A 68 39.53 -46.61 14.30
C SER A 68 39.33 -47.92 15.10
N ARG A 69 38.09 -48.45 15.05
CA ARG A 69 37.80 -49.73 14.33
C ARG A 69 36.31 -50.01 14.07
N ARG A 70 36.07 -50.77 12.98
CA ARG A 70 34.78 -51.23 12.43
C ARG A 70 34.14 -52.37 13.24
N LYS A 71 32.81 -52.56 13.13
CA LYS A 71 32.17 -53.73 12.44
C LYS A 71 30.64 -53.70 12.44
N GLU A 72 30.06 -54.31 11.41
CA GLU A 72 28.62 -54.55 11.19
C GLU A 72 28.18 -55.96 11.68
N GLY A 73 26.87 -56.21 11.85
CA GLY A 73 26.32 -57.56 12.07
C GLY A 73 24.91 -57.58 12.73
N PRO A 74 23.85 -58.14 12.11
CA PRO A 74 22.46 -58.04 12.61
C PRO A 74 21.76 -59.37 13.02
N ALA A 75 20.53 -59.21 13.54
CA ALA A 75 19.34 -60.10 13.45
C ALA A 75 18.93 -61.06 14.61
N GLY A 76 17.60 -61.19 14.79
CA GLY A 76 16.87 -62.14 15.66
C GLY A 76 16.29 -61.54 16.96
N SER A 77 15.17 -61.99 17.54
CA SER A 77 14.11 -62.93 17.12
C SER A 77 12.98 -63.00 18.18
N HIS A 78 11.68 -63.07 17.77
CA HIS A 78 10.53 -63.68 18.49
C HIS A 78 10.08 -63.13 19.89
N ASN A 79 8.82 -63.23 20.38
CA ASN A 79 7.47 -63.52 19.85
C ASN A 79 6.40 -63.10 20.94
N PRO A 80 5.25 -63.78 21.12
CA PRO A 80 3.89 -63.50 20.61
C PRO A 80 2.90 -62.86 21.62
N PHE A 81 1.68 -62.50 21.17
CA PHE A 81 0.41 -62.84 21.86
C PHE A 81 -0.82 -62.68 20.92
N ARG A 82 -1.89 -63.47 21.17
CA ARG A 82 -3.10 -63.66 20.33
C ARG A 82 -4.29 -63.81 21.29
N PHE A 83 -5.43 -63.11 21.15
CA PHE A 83 -6.62 -63.56 20.41
C PHE A 83 -7.78 -62.53 20.60
N GLY A 84 -8.77 -62.52 19.70
CA GLY A 84 -10.06 -61.86 19.92
C GLY A 84 -10.77 -61.46 18.63
N GLN A 85 -11.64 -62.31 18.08
CA GLN A 85 -12.57 -61.96 17.00
C GLN A 85 -13.97 -61.80 17.58
N GLU A 86 -14.66 -60.72 17.24
CA GLU A 86 -16.10 -60.57 17.43
C GLU A 86 -16.75 -60.02 16.15
N GLN A 87 -17.99 -60.41 15.88
CA GLN A 87 -18.60 -60.26 14.55
C GLN A 87 -19.48 -59.01 14.43
N ILE A 88 -19.38 -58.30 13.29
CA ILE A 88 -20.40 -57.35 12.85
C ILE A 88 -20.78 -57.64 11.39
N LYS A 89 -22.09 -57.73 11.13
CA LYS A 89 -22.71 -58.03 9.84
C LYS A 89 -22.59 -56.84 8.85
N PRO A 90 -22.61 -57.09 7.52
CA PRO A 90 -22.51 -56.02 6.54
C PRO A 90 -23.80 -55.19 6.48
N LEU A 91 -23.69 -53.86 6.64
CA LEU A 91 -24.80 -52.95 6.39
C LEU A 91 -24.81 -52.55 4.91
N THR A 92 -25.94 -52.78 4.25
CA THR A 92 -26.11 -52.57 2.80
C THR A 92 -26.14 -51.11 2.41
N ARG A 93 -25.55 -50.83 1.24
CA ARG A 93 -25.68 -49.61 0.43
C ARG A 93 -27.09 -48.99 0.52
N ASN A 94 -27.21 -47.86 1.21
CA ASN A 94 -28.23 -46.86 0.91
C ASN A 94 -27.59 -45.78 0.05
N THR A 95 -27.97 -45.74 -1.23
CA THR A 95 -27.60 -44.67 -2.16
C THR A 95 -28.41 -43.43 -1.81
N LEU A 96 -27.89 -42.59 -0.91
CA LEU A 96 -28.34 -41.20 -0.83
C LEU A 96 -27.70 -40.44 -1.99
N SER A 97 -28.56 -39.98 -2.90
CA SER A 97 -28.20 -39.06 -3.96
C SER A 97 -27.54 -37.82 -3.35
N ILE A 98 -26.26 -37.60 -3.67
CA ILE A 98 -25.64 -36.30 -3.48
C ILE A 98 -26.29 -35.39 -4.52
N ASP A 99 -27.20 -34.53 -4.07
CA ASP A 99 -27.77 -33.49 -4.93
C ASP A 99 -26.64 -32.59 -5.44
N GLU A 100 -26.41 -32.62 -6.74
CA GLU A 100 -25.32 -31.95 -7.44
C GLU A 100 -25.58 -30.42 -7.59
N LYS A 101 -26.13 -29.80 -6.53
CA LYS A 101 -26.61 -28.41 -6.48
C LYS A 101 -26.29 -27.70 -5.16
N ALA A 102 -25.03 -27.73 -4.76
CA ALA A 102 -24.45 -26.78 -3.81
C ALA A 102 -22.97 -26.53 -4.16
N GLY A 103 -22.70 -26.06 -5.38
CA GLY A 103 -21.38 -25.58 -5.79
C GLY A 103 -21.05 -24.23 -5.18
N ASP A 104 -21.02 -24.15 -3.85
CA ASP A 104 -20.67 -22.94 -3.10
C ASP A 104 -19.15 -22.74 -3.24
N SER A 105 -18.77 -21.97 -4.27
CA SER A 105 -17.37 -21.70 -4.56
C SER A 105 -16.80 -20.83 -3.46
N ILE A 106 -16.09 -21.44 -2.50
CA ILE A 106 -15.37 -20.74 -1.44
C ILE A 106 -14.46 -19.68 -2.09
N GLU A 107 -14.85 -18.40 -2.01
CA GLU A 107 -14.04 -17.30 -2.50
C GLU A 107 -12.77 -17.20 -1.64
N ILE A 108 -11.62 -17.22 -2.28
CA ILE A 108 -10.33 -17.17 -1.57
C ILE A 108 -10.16 -15.74 -1.05
N PRO A 109 -9.95 -15.55 0.27
CA PRO A 109 -9.83 -14.21 0.81
C PRO A 109 -8.56 -13.53 0.29
N THR A 110 -8.72 -12.32 -0.22
CA THR A 110 -7.61 -11.43 -0.58
C THR A 110 -7.71 -10.17 0.26
N PHE A 111 -6.61 -9.43 0.34
CA PHE A 111 -6.58 -8.10 0.93
C PHE A 111 -7.72 -7.21 0.41
N PHE A 112 -7.99 -7.25 -0.89
CA PHE A 112 -9.03 -6.44 -1.53
C PHE A 112 -10.46 -6.90 -1.18
N SER A 113 -10.70 -8.20 -0.97
CA SER A 113 -12.02 -8.68 -0.54
C SER A 113 -12.33 -8.37 0.94
N LYS A 114 -11.28 -8.21 1.77
CA LYS A 114 -11.38 -7.77 3.17
C LYS A 114 -11.45 -6.25 3.34
N MET A 115 -10.87 -5.49 2.40
CA MET A 115 -10.76 -4.03 2.44
C MET A 115 -12.13 -3.34 2.59
N LYS A 116 -12.39 -2.72 3.76
CA LYS A 116 -13.66 -2.06 4.10
C LYS A 116 -13.46 -0.85 5.02
N PRO A 117 -14.24 0.24 4.88
CA PRO A 117 -15.31 0.45 3.89
C PRO A 117 -14.74 0.74 2.48
N ARG A 118 -15.52 0.41 1.44
CA ARG A 118 -15.23 0.73 0.03
C ARG A 118 -16.05 1.94 -0.42
N PHE A 119 -15.69 2.59 -1.53
CA PHE A 119 -16.39 3.82 -1.95
C PHE A 119 -17.83 3.56 -2.39
N LYS A 120 -18.11 2.43 -3.06
CA LYS A 120 -19.44 1.95 -3.48
C LYS A 120 -20.34 1.55 -2.31
N ASP A 121 -19.75 1.32 -1.14
CA ASP A 121 -20.49 1.05 0.09
C ASP A 121 -20.89 2.37 0.81
N ILE A 122 -20.39 3.54 0.36
CA ILE A 122 -20.77 4.85 0.90
C ILE A 122 -22.16 5.23 0.39
N LYS A 123 -23.11 5.37 1.31
CA LYS A 123 -24.42 5.94 1.02
C LYS A 123 -24.28 7.46 0.88
N LEU A 124 -24.75 8.01 -0.23
CA LEU A 124 -24.79 9.46 -0.44
C LEU A 124 -25.94 10.09 0.36
N GLU A 125 -25.72 11.33 0.81
CA GLU A 125 -26.75 12.20 1.38
C GLU A 125 -27.73 12.69 0.30
N SER A 126 -28.83 13.30 0.75
CA SER A 126 -29.78 14.03 -0.11
C SER A 126 -29.05 14.97 -1.08
N GLY A 127 -29.40 14.91 -2.37
CA GLY A 127 -28.74 15.68 -3.42
C GLY A 127 -27.41 15.10 -3.92
N GLY A 128 -27.03 13.88 -3.50
CA GLY A 128 -25.80 13.22 -3.95
C GLY A 128 -24.54 13.65 -3.19
N GLY A 129 -24.70 14.23 -2.00
CA GLY A 129 -23.58 14.64 -1.16
C GLY A 129 -22.79 13.43 -0.66
N ILE A 130 -21.45 13.48 -0.70
CA ILE A 130 -20.57 12.41 -0.21
C ILE A 130 -20.25 12.68 1.27
N PRO A 131 -20.70 11.84 2.22
CA PRO A 131 -20.39 12.02 3.64
C PRO A 131 -18.88 12.00 3.91
N VAL A 132 -18.37 13.03 4.58
CA VAL A 132 -16.91 13.22 4.75
C VAL A 132 -16.26 12.06 5.51
N ASN A 133 -16.86 11.63 6.62
CA ASN A 133 -16.28 10.58 7.47
C ASN A 133 -16.17 9.20 6.77
N PRO A 134 -17.25 8.63 6.18
CA PRO A 134 -17.17 7.44 5.33
C PRO A 134 -16.15 7.55 4.19
N PHE A 135 -16.08 8.69 3.51
CA PHE A 135 -15.09 8.93 2.46
C PHE A 135 -13.65 8.87 3.00
N LEU A 136 -13.35 9.59 4.09
CA LEU A 136 -12.01 9.56 4.70
C LEU A 136 -11.64 8.17 5.24
N GLN A 137 -12.62 7.36 5.66
CA GLN A 137 -12.38 5.95 6.02
C GLN A 137 -12.02 5.09 4.79
N ALA A 138 -12.73 5.24 3.67
CA ALA A 138 -12.40 4.56 2.41
C ALA A 138 -11.02 5.01 1.86
N CYS A 139 -10.68 6.30 1.94
CA CYS A 139 -9.35 6.79 1.56
C CYS A 139 -8.22 6.18 2.41
N LYS A 140 -8.46 5.90 3.70
CA LYS A 140 -7.50 5.17 4.56
C LYS A 140 -7.33 3.71 4.14
N GLN A 141 -8.34 3.08 3.55
CA GLN A 141 -8.19 1.75 2.93
C GLN A 141 -7.33 1.82 1.67
N VAL A 142 -7.47 2.87 0.84
CA VAL A 142 -6.54 3.07 -0.29
C VAL A 142 -5.10 3.29 0.17
N VAL A 143 -4.89 3.98 1.30
CA VAL A 143 -3.56 4.10 1.93
C VAL A 143 -2.95 2.73 2.23
N SER A 144 -3.72 1.76 2.75
CA SER A 144 -3.18 0.45 3.14
C SER A 144 -2.83 -0.47 1.95
N ILE A 145 -3.30 -0.17 0.73
CA ILE A 145 -2.75 -0.81 -0.50
C ILE A 145 -1.23 -0.56 -0.57
N PHE A 146 -0.78 0.66 -0.31
CA PHE A 146 0.65 1.00 -0.32
C PHE A 146 1.47 0.31 0.78
N ASP A 147 0.82 -0.05 1.90
CA ASP A 147 1.47 -0.81 2.97
C ASP A 147 1.74 -2.25 2.55
N LYS A 148 0.82 -2.87 1.79
CA LYS A 148 1.05 -4.19 1.17
C LYS A 148 2.14 -4.14 0.09
N LEU A 149 2.18 -3.08 -0.71
CA LEU A 149 3.18 -2.93 -1.79
C LEU A 149 4.64 -2.87 -1.28
N ASN A 150 4.87 -2.56 0.01
CA ASN A 150 6.17 -2.54 0.72
C ASN A 150 7.35 -1.84 0.00
N SER A 151 7.08 -1.07 -1.05
CA SER A 151 8.11 -0.45 -1.88
C SER A 151 8.25 1.03 -1.54
N ALA A 152 9.47 1.42 -1.17
CA ALA A 152 9.83 2.82 -0.92
C ALA A 152 9.46 3.74 -2.09
N ALA A 153 9.39 3.19 -3.31
CA ALA A 153 8.87 3.80 -4.53
C ALA A 153 7.55 4.56 -4.37
N PHE A 154 6.61 4.02 -3.58
CA PHE A 154 5.28 4.59 -3.42
C PHE A 154 5.12 5.51 -2.20
N SER A 155 6.17 5.67 -1.39
CA SER A 155 6.19 6.63 -0.26
C SER A 155 5.76 8.05 -0.68
N PRO A 156 6.21 8.60 -1.83
CA PRO A 156 5.62 9.79 -2.46
C PRO A 156 4.08 9.85 -2.42
N VAL A 157 3.41 8.88 -3.03
CA VAL A 157 1.95 8.87 -3.20
C VAL A 157 1.25 8.63 -1.86
N LYS A 158 1.81 7.74 -1.03
CA LYS A 158 1.29 7.48 0.32
C LYS A 158 1.33 8.74 1.20
N MET A 159 2.40 9.54 1.13
CA MET A 159 2.51 10.79 1.89
C MET A 159 1.51 11.84 1.40
N ASP A 160 1.34 11.99 0.08
CA ASP A 160 0.35 12.91 -0.50
C ASP A 160 -1.06 12.56 -0.03
N LEU A 161 -1.47 11.29 -0.20
CA LEU A 161 -2.80 10.83 0.18
C LEU A 161 -3.08 11.04 1.68
N ASN A 162 -2.11 10.74 2.55
CA ASN A 162 -2.22 11.00 4.00
C ASN A 162 -2.26 12.50 4.34
N GLY A 163 -1.49 13.34 3.63
CA GLY A 163 -1.52 14.80 3.80
C GLY A 163 -2.89 15.37 3.45
N ASN A 164 -3.46 14.95 2.32
CA ASN A 164 -4.77 15.38 1.88
C ASN A 164 -5.90 14.88 2.79
N ILE A 165 -5.84 13.63 3.28
CA ILE A 165 -6.76 13.11 4.32
C ILE A 165 -6.74 14.01 5.57
N ARG A 166 -5.55 14.42 6.04
CA ARG A 166 -5.41 15.29 7.22
C ARG A 166 -5.99 16.68 7.01
N LYS A 167 -5.78 17.29 5.83
CA LYS A 167 -6.37 18.61 5.48
C LYS A 167 -7.89 18.56 5.50
N ILE A 168 -8.49 17.60 4.80
CA ILE A 168 -9.96 17.46 4.73
C ILE A 168 -10.54 17.17 6.13
N SER A 169 -9.88 16.32 6.93
CA SER A 169 -10.31 16.07 8.32
C SER A 169 -10.28 17.34 9.17
N LEU A 170 -9.18 18.10 9.15
CA LEU A 170 -9.05 19.34 9.92
C LEU A 170 -10.13 20.36 9.52
N GLN A 171 -10.35 20.53 8.21
CA GLN A 171 -11.37 21.45 7.73
C GLN A 171 -12.78 20.97 8.06
N TYR A 172 -13.05 19.66 8.09
CA TYR A 172 -14.32 19.12 8.56
C TYR A 172 -14.55 19.42 10.06
N ASP A 173 -13.53 19.21 10.89
CA ASP A 173 -13.59 19.49 12.33
C ASP A 173 -13.81 20.98 12.64
N LEU A 174 -13.24 21.88 11.81
CA LEU A 174 -13.45 23.34 11.88
C LEU A 174 -14.81 23.81 11.32
N ASN A 175 -15.52 22.96 10.56
CA ASN A 175 -16.74 23.32 9.84
C ASN A 175 -17.91 22.37 10.17
N PRO A 176 -18.35 22.29 11.45
CA PRO A 176 -19.31 21.27 11.92
C PRO A 176 -20.70 21.34 11.27
N SER A 177 -21.02 22.42 10.55
CA SER A 177 -22.25 22.55 9.76
C SER A 177 -22.21 21.76 8.45
N ALA A 178 -21.04 21.58 7.83
CA ALA A 178 -20.88 20.77 6.63
C ALA A 178 -20.86 19.28 7.01
N LYS A 179 -21.62 18.45 6.29
CA LYS A 179 -21.66 16.99 6.46
C LYS A 179 -21.00 16.26 5.28
N THR A 180 -20.90 16.93 4.14
CA THR A 180 -20.46 16.39 2.87
C THR A 180 -19.21 17.10 2.33
N LEU A 181 -18.45 16.41 1.47
CA LEU A 181 -17.32 17.02 0.76
C LEU A 181 -17.74 18.23 -0.07
N GLN A 182 -18.91 18.14 -0.70
CA GLN A 182 -19.43 19.19 -1.55
C GLN A 182 -19.72 20.47 -0.76
N GLU A 183 -20.30 20.38 0.44
CA GLU A 183 -20.53 21.54 1.31
C GLU A 183 -19.23 22.21 1.76
N LEU A 184 -18.18 21.43 2.08
CA LEU A 184 -16.86 21.98 2.42
C LEU A 184 -16.25 22.75 1.24
N VAL A 185 -16.23 22.15 0.06
CA VAL A 185 -15.67 22.78 -1.16
C VAL A 185 -16.50 23.99 -1.59
N LEU A 186 -17.84 23.92 -1.51
CA LEU A 186 -18.72 25.07 -1.80
C LEU A 186 -18.51 26.21 -0.80
N LYS A 187 -18.24 25.91 0.47
CA LYS A 187 -17.93 26.93 1.48
C LYS A 187 -16.64 27.68 1.13
N GLU A 188 -15.55 26.97 0.81
CA GLU A 188 -14.30 27.59 0.35
C GLU A 188 -14.48 28.37 -0.96
N LYS A 189 -15.22 27.81 -1.93
CA LYS A 189 -15.52 28.47 -3.21
C LYS A 189 -16.25 29.80 -2.99
N ASN A 190 -17.25 29.82 -2.12
CA ASN A 190 -18.03 31.03 -1.83
C ASN A 190 -17.24 32.07 -1.03
N ALA A 191 -16.24 31.64 -0.23
CA ALA A 191 -15.32 32.54 0.47
C ALA A 191 -14.16 33.04 -0.42
N GLY A 192 -13.92 32.42 -1.59
CA GLY A 192 -12.77 32.71 -2.45
C GLY A 192 -11.46 32.04 -2.00
N GLU A 193 -11.56 31.00 -1.16
CA GLU A 193 -10.44 30.41 -0.40
C GLU A 193 -9.89 29.11 -1.02
N THR A 194 -10.36 28.71 -2.21
CA THR A 194 -10.00 27.44 -2.92
C THR A 194 -8.53 27.30 -3.34
N GLN A 195 -7.70 28.29 -3.02
CA GLN A 195 -6.26 28.35 -3.32
C GLN A 195 -5.41 28.54 -2.06
N LEU A 196 -6.01 28.51 -0.86
CA LEU A 196 -5.27 28.56 0.40
C LEU A 196 -4.48 27.26 0.65
N PRO A 197 -3.35 27.30 1.41
CA PRO A 197 -2.47 26.15 1.61
C PRO A 197 -3.16 24.91 2.23
N ASP A 198 -4.22 25.16 3.01
CA ASP A 198 -5.04 24.21 3.76
C ASP A 198 -6.39 23.90 3.10
N SER A 199 -6.61 24.36 1.85
CA SER A 199 -7.86 24.17 1.10
C SER A 199 -8.24 22.68 0.91
N VAL A 200 -9.48 22.34 1.27
CA VAL A 200 -10.22 21.12 0.92
C VAL A 200 -10.32 20.97 -0.59
N THR A 201 -10.62 22.06 -1.30
CA THR A 201 -10.77 22.07 -2.77
C THR A 201 -9.49 21.57 -3.47
N GLN A 202 -8.33 22.02 -3.00
CA GLN A 202 -7.04 21.49 -3.47
C GLN A 202 -6.77 20.07 -2.94
N ALA A 203 -6.99 19.82 -1.64
CA ALA A 203 -6.71 18.52 -1.03
C ALA A 203 -7.50 17.38 -1.70
N LEU A 204 -8.78 17.60 -2.02
CA LEU A 204 -9.63 16.62 -2.69
C LEU A 204 -9.24 16.42 -4.17
N LEU A 205 -8.78 17.46 -4.87
CA LEU A 205 -8.27 17.35 -6.24
C LEU A 205 -6.98 16.50 -6.30
N TRP A 206 -6.01 16.77 -5.43
CA TRP A 206 -4.77 15.99 -5.33
C TRP A 206 -5.04 14.56 -4.86
N MET A 207 -5.94 14.37 -3.88
CA MET A 207 -6.41 13.06 -3.46
C MET A 207 -7.01 12.26 -4.63
N LYS A 208 -7.88 12.87 -5.45
CA LYS A 208 -8.47 12.23 -6.63
C LYS A 208 -7.39 11.79 -7.63
N ARG A 209 -6.37 12.62 -7.87
CA ARG A 209 -5.22 12.28 -8.76
C ARG A 209 -4.41 11.10 -8.21
N SER A 210 -4.15 11.06 -6.91
CA SER A 210 -3.46 9.94 -6.24
C SER A 210 -4.28 8.65 -6.21
N VAL A 211 -5.61 8.72 -6.11
CA VAL A 211 -6.49 7.54 -6.23
C VAL A 211 -6.60 7.07 -7.70
N HIS A 212 -6.61 7.98 -8.67
CA HIS A 212 -6.57 7.63 -10.11
C HIS A 212 -5.30 6.85 -10.47
N PHE A 213 -4.14 7.21 -9.90
CA PHE A 213 -2.93 6.42 -10.02
C PHE A 213 -3.11 4.97 -9.54
N ILE A 214 -3.67 4.77 -8.35
CA ILE A 214 -3.90 3.42 -7.82
C ILE A 214 -4.93 2.66 -8.64
N GLN A 215 -6.03 3.31 -9.03
CA GLN A 215 -7.07 2.72 -9.87
C GLN A 215 -6.49 2.16 -11.17
N GLU A 216 -5.69 2.96 -11.88
CA GLU A 216 -5.10 2.55 -13.15
C GLU A 216 -4.00 1.49 -12.96
N PHE A 217 -3.27 1.53 -11.84
CA PHE A 217 -2.28 0.51 -11.51
C PHE A 217 -2.93 -0.85 -11.24
N ILE A 218 -3.91 -0.92 -10.34
CA ILE A 218 -4.60 -2.18 -10.02
C ILE A 218 -5.47 -2.68 -11.19
N TYR A 219 -6.00 -1.77 -12.01
CA TYR A 219 -6.63 -2.13 -13.29
C TYR A 219 -5.67 -2.92 -14.18
N ARG A 220 -4.46 -2.38 -14.39
CA ARG A 220 -3.43 -2.99 -15.25
C ARG A 220 -2.98 -4.35 -14.75
N LEU A 221 -2.77 -4.50 -13.44
CA LEU A 221 -2.50 -5.80 -12.82
C LEU A 221 -3.66 -6.80 -13.06
N SER A 222 -4.91 -6.35 -12.99
CA SER A 222 -6.08 -7.20 -13.26
C SER A 222 -6.23 -7.64 -14.72
N THR A 223 -5.65 -6.88 -15.68
CA THR A 223 -5.71 -7.14 -17.13
C THR A 223 -4.44 -7.74 -17.73
N GLY A 224 -3.31 -7.72 -17.00
CA GLY A 224 -2.01 -8.20 -17.48
C GLY A 224 -1.92 -9.73 -17.60
N SER A 225 -0.68 -10.24 -17.74
CA SER A 225 -0.37 -11.68 -17.81
C SER A 225 -0.95 -12.51 -16.65
N SER A 226 -0.97 -13.84 -16.78
CA SER A 226 -1.41 -14.72 -15.68
C SER A 226 -0.58 -14.48 -14.42
N GLU A 227 0.74 -14.32 -14.55
CA GLU A 227 1.69 -14.26 -13.43
C GLU A 227 1.89 -12.87 -12.80
N LEU A 228 1.11 -11.86 -13.21
CA LEU A 228 1.31 -10.44 -12.84
C LEU A 228 2.74 -9.92 -13.15
N SER A 229 3.41 -10.48 -14.16
CA SER A 229 4.83 -10.22 -14.50
C SER A 229 5.17 -8.75 -14.79
N ASP A 230 4.17 -7.94 -15.11
CA ASP A 230 4.35 -6.65 -15.78
C ASP A 230 4.25 -5.48 -14.78
N VAL A 231 4.56 -5.71 -13.50
CA VAL A 231 4.32 -4.75 -12.39
C VAL A 231 4.93 -3.36 -12.66
N SER A 232 6.21 -3.30 -13.05
CA SER A 232 6.90 -2.05 -13.33
C SER A 232 6.29 -1.30 -14.54
N GLU A 233 5.87 -2.02 -15.58
CA GLU A 233 5.16 -1.43 -16.71
C GLU A 233 3.78 -0.91 -16.30
N ALA A 234 3.02 -1.71 -15.54
CA ALA A 234 1.71 -1.34 -15.01
C ALA A 234 1.79 -0.07 -14.17
N ALA A 235 2.75 0.01 -13.24
CA ALA A 235 2.99 1.18 -12.40
C ALA A 235 3.44 2.39 -13.23
N THR A 236 4.31 2.18 -14.22
CA THR A 236 4.77 3.24 -15.13
C THR A 236 3.59 3.81 -15.93
N LYS A 237 2.80 2.97 -16.60
CA LYS A 237 1.64 3.41 -17.40
C LYS A 237 0.56 4.07 -16.55
N ALA A 238 0.31 3.56 -15.34
CA ALA A 238 -0.57 4.21 -14.39
C ALA A 238 -0.08 5.63 -14.04
N TYR A 239 1.22 5.81 -13.81
CA TYR A 239 1.80 7.13 -13.56
C TYR A 239 1.63 8.07 -14.77
N GLU A 240 1.86 7.58 -15.99
CA GLU A 240 1.74 8.38 -17.22
C GLU A 240 0.34 8.95 -17.43
N LEU A 241 -0.71 8.18 -17.10
CA LEU A 241 -2.11 8.53 -17.33
C LEU A 241 -2.75 9.33 -16.19
N SER A 242 -2.13 9.39 -15.00
CA SER A 242 -2.73 10.00 -13.80
C SER A 242 -1.94 11.19 -13.25
N LEU A 243 -0.77 10.96 -12.66
CA LEU A 243 -0.02 11.98 -11.90
C LEU A 243 1.01 12.73 -12.76
N LYS A 244 1.58 12.09 -13.79
CA LYS A 244 2.61 12.68 -14.66
C LYS A 244 2.23 14.04 -15.27
N PRO A 245 0.97 14.29 -15.73
CA PRO A 245 0.57 15.60 -16.26
C PRO A 245 0.80 16.74 -15.25
N TYR A 246 0.40 16.52 -13.99
CA TYR A 246 0.37 17.54 -12.92
C TYR A 246 1.70 17.70 -12.18
N HIS A 247 2.65 16.80 -12.38
CA HIS A 247 3.97 16.87 -11.75
C HIS A 247 4.96 17.73 -12.55
N GLY A 248 5.66 18.64 -11.86
CA GLY A 248 6.83 19.33 -12.41
C GLY A 248 8.01 18.38 -12.69
N TRP A 249 8.96 18.81 -13.51
CA TRP A 249 10.05 17.95 -14.03
C TRP A 249 10.86 17.23 -12.93
N VAL A 250 11.13 17.88 -11.79
CA VAL A 250 11.87 17.27 -10.66
C VAL A 250 11.07 16.12 -10.04
N VAL A 251 9.77 16.32 -9.84
CA VAL A 251 8.87 15.29 -9.27
C VAL A 251 8.71 14.13 -10.24
N ARG A 252 8.65 14.40 -11.57
CA ARG A 252 8.70 13.36 -12.60
C ARG A 252 9.97 12.51 -12.53
N GLY A 253 11.13 13.12 -12.30
CA GLY A 253 12.40 12.41 -12.10
C GLY A 253 12.37 11.47 -10.89
N MET A 254 11.92 11.96 -9.73
CA MET A 254 11.79 11.14 -8.51
C MET A 254 10.81 9.97 -8.69
N PHE A 255 9.67 10.21 -9.32
CA PHE A 255 8.71 9.14 -9.63
C PHE A 255 9.31 8.09 -10.57
N SER A 256 10.08 8.49 -11.59
CA SER A 256 10.74 7.54 -12.49
C SER A 256 11.71 6.62 -11.72
N VAL A 257 12.52 7.17 -10.81
CA VAL A 257 13.44 6.37 -9.96
C VAL A 257 12.65 5.43 -9.04
N GLY A 258 11.57 5.91 -8.43
CA GLY A 258 10.68 5.08 -7.63
C GLY A 258 10.10 3.92 -8.44
N LEU A 259 9.50 4.19 -9.60
CA LEU A 259 8.89 3.19 -10.49
C LEU A 259 9.90 2.12 -10.93
N SER A 260 11.14 2.51 -11.25
CA SER A 260 12.24 1.56 -11.53
C SER A 260 12.55 0.62 -10.35
N ALA A 261 12.27 1.03 -9.11
CA ALA A 261 12.47 0.26 -7.89
C ALA A 261 11.23 -0.54 -7.43
N VAL A 262 10.13 -0.54 -8.19
CA VAL A 262 8.94 -1.38 -7.90
C VAL A 262 9.21 -2.86 -8.16
N GLY A 263 10.17 -3.17 -9.05
CA GLY A 263 10.48 -4.54 -9.47
C GLY A 263 9.46 -5.13 -10.44
N SER A 264 9.72 -6.35 -10.91
CA SER A 264 8.88 -7.08 -11.88
C SER A 264 8.39 -8.43 -11.35
N ASP A 265 8.63 -8.74 -10.06
CA ASP A 265 8.19 -10.00 -9.47
C ASP A 265 6.71 -9.93 -9.07
N GLY A 266 5.86 -10.35 -10.01
CA GLY A 266 4.42 -10.49 -9.80
C GLY A 266 4.04 -11.50 -8.72
N SER A 267 4.90 -12.49 -8.42
CA SER A 267 4.66 -13.50 -7.38
C SER A 267 4.81 -12.89 -5.99
N THR A 268 5.91 -12.17 -5.72
CA THR A 268 6.09 -11.41 -4.48
C THR A 268 4.97 -10.37 -4.28
N LEU A 269 4.55 -9.70 -5.35
CA LEU A 269 3.42 -8.76 -5.30
C LEU A 269 2.10 -9.46 -4.95
N ALA A 270 1.77 -10.56 -5.64
CA ALA A 270 0.54 -11.31 -5.41
C ALA A 270 0.48 -11.87 -3.97
N LYS A 271 1.60 -12.40 -3.48
CA LYS A 271 1.78 -12.86 -2.10
C LYS A 271 1.53 -11.77 -1.07
N ALA A 272 1.94 -10.52 -1.32
CA ALA A 272 1.65 -9.40 -0.43
C ALA A 272 0.15 -9.09 -0.29
N PHE A 273 -0.66 -9.43 -1.30
CA PHE A 273 -2.12 -9.27 -1.29
C PHE A 273 -2.89 -10.51 -0.80
N ALA A 274 -2.21 -11.59 -0.44
CA ALA A 274 -2.82 -12.71 0.26
C ALA A 274 -3.09 -12.38 1.73
N GLU A 275 -4.11 -13.02 2.31
CA GLU A 275 -4.39 -12.94 3.75
C GLU A 275 -3.59 -13.97 4.55
N SER A 276 -3.21 -15.08 3.93
CA SER A 276 -2.28 -16.09 4.48
C SER A 276 -1.46 -16.77 3.37
N GLU A 277 -0.41 -17.48 3.77
CA GLU A 277 0.36 -18.34 2.85
C GLU A 277 -0.52 -19.44 2.22
N VAL A 278 -1.46 -19.99 2.98
CA VAL A 278 -2.41 -21.02 2.51
C VAL A 278 -3.34 -20.47 1.42
N ASP A 279 -3.72 -19.19 1.53
CA ASP A 279 -4.50 -18.52 0.49
C ASP A 279 -3.66 -18.31 -0.77
N PHE A 280 -2.39 -17.91 -0.63
CA PHE A 280 -1.46 -17.69 -1.74
C PHE A 280 -1.12 -18.98 -2.50
N GLU A 281 -0.89 -20.09 -1.79
CA GLU A 281 -0.59 -21.41 -2.35
C GLU A 281 -1.79 -22.03 -3.09
N ASN A 282 -3.00 -21.48 -2.95
CA ASN A 282 -4.17 -21.99 -3.63
C ASN A 282 -4.09 -21.74 -5.15
N PRO A 283 -4.22 -22.76 -6.03
CA PRO A 283 -4.07 -22.60 -7.47
C PRO A 283 -5.12 -21.69 -8.15
N LYS A 284 -6.19 -21.29 -7.43
CA LYS A 284 -7.17 -20.30 -7.91
C LYS A 284 -6.91 -18.88 -7.39
N PHE A 285 -5.96 -18.68 -6.48
CA PHE A 285 -5.70 -17.40 -5.81
C PHE A 285 -5.48 -16.25 -6.79
N ILE A 286 -4.60 -16.44 -7.78
CA ILE A 286 -4.27 -15.40 -8.77
C ILE A 286 -5.51 -14.96 -9.57
N ASN A 287 -6.41 -15.88 -9.91
CA ASN A 287 -7.65 -15.56 -10.62
C ASN A 287 -8.62 -14.77 -9.71
N GLN A 288 -8.73 -15.14 -8.43
CA GLN A 288 -9.51 -14.40 -7.44
C GLN A 288 -8.92 -13.00 -7.19
N LEU A 289 -7.61 -12.90 -7.02
CA LEU A 289 -6.91 -11.62 -6.87
C LEU A 289 -7.15 -10.70 -8.09
N LYS A 290 -7.09 -11.22 -9.32
CA LYS A 290 -7.38 -10.43 -10.53
C LYS A 290 -8.85 -10.03 -10.63
N LYS A 291 -9.80 -10.83 -10.12
CA LYS A 291 -11.21 -10.43 -9.95
C LYS A 291 -11.31 -9.27 -8.96
N ASP A 292 -10.74 -9.41 -7.76
CA ASP A 292 -10.88 -8.43 -6.69
C ASP A 292 -10.16 -7.10 -7.01
N LEU A 293 -9.00 -7.15 -7.67
CA LEU A 293 -8.30 -5.99 -8.23
C LEU A 293 -9.17 -5.23 -9.24
N ARG A 294 -9.90 -5.95 -10.11
CA ARG A 294 -10.80 -5.36 -11.12
C ARG A 294 -12.03 -4.72 -10.48
N GLU A 295 -12.66 -5.39 -9.52
CA GLU A 295 -13.79 -4.83 -8.77
C GLU A 295 -13.37 -3.60 -7.96
N THR A 296 -12.20 -3.64 -7.32
CA THR A 296 -11.64 -2.48 -6.61
C THR A 296 -11.31 -1.35 -7.58
N SER A 297 -10.76 -1.64 -8.76
CA SER A 297 -10.54 -0.62 -9.78
C SER A 297 -11.83 0.09 -10.18
N GLN A 298 -12.93 -0.64 -10.33
CA GLN A 298 -14.24 -0.06 -10.67
C GLN A 298 -14.77 0.80 -9.51
N ASP A 299 -14.57 0.38 -8.27
CA ASP A 299 -14.90 1.14 -7.06
C ASP A 299 -14.17 2.50 -6.99
N LEU A 300 -12.84 2.48 -7.18
CA LEU A 300 -12.04 3.70 -7.20
C LEU A 300 -12.44 4.62 -8.37
N LYS A 301 -12.73 4.04 -9.54
CA LYS A 301 -13.19 4.79 -10.71
C LYS A 301 -14.54 5.47 -10.49
N TYR A 302 -15.45 4.83 -9.77
CA TYR A 302 -16.72 5.45 -9.38
C TYR A 302 -16.48 6.73 -8.56
N MET A 303 -15.68 6.66 -7.50
CA MET A 303 -15.35 7.84 -6.67
C MET A 303 -14.70 8.97 -7.50
N ILE A 304 -13.71 8.64 -8.33
CA ILE A 304 -13.04 9.62 -9.20
C ILE A 304 -14.07 10.35 -10.08
N THR A 305 -15.02 9.59 -10.64
CA THR A 305 -16.06 10.13 -11.52
C THR A 305 -17.03 11.05 -10.77
N GLU A 306 -17.44 10.72 -9.53
CA GLU A 306 -18.32 11.60 -8.75
C GLU A 306 -17.63 12.91 -8.32
N VAL A 307 -16.34 12.85 -8.00
CA VAL A 307 -15.54 14.07 -7.72
C VAL A 307 -15.39 14.92 -8.99
N ASP A 308 -15.09 14.32 -10.13
CA ASP A 308 -14.94 15.05 -11.39
C ASP A 308 -16.26 15.72 -11.83
N ARG A 309 -17.39 14.99 -11.82
CA ARG A 309 -18.71 15.58 -12.11
C ARG A 309 -19.06 16.74 -11.18
N PHE A 310 -18.68 16.65 -9.90
CA PHE A 310 -18.89 17.75 -8.95
C PHE A 310 -18.06 18.98 -9.33
N TYR A 311 -16.76 18.80 -9.59
CA TYR A 311 -15.86 19.91 -9.96
C TYR A 311 -16.29 20.55 -11.29
N GLU A 312 -16.65 19.75 -12.30
CA GLU A 312 -17.19 20.21 -13.58
C GLU A 312 -18.47 21.03 -13.41
N ARG A 313 -19.46 20.50 -12.69
CA ARG A 313 -20.73 21.20 -12.41
C ARG A 313 -20.51 22.52 -11.70
N GLU A 314 -19.56 22.57 -10.77
CA GLU A 314 -19.23 23.76 -10.02
C GLU A 314 -18.22 24.70 -10.71
N GLY A 315 -17.73 24.37 -11.91
CA GLY A 315 -16.74 25.18 -12.64
C GLY A 315 -15.38 25.28 -11.93
N ILE A 316 -14.99 24.26 -11.16
CA ILE A 316 -13.70 24.19 -10.46
C ILE A 316 -12.65 23.55 -11.38
N PRO A 317 -11.53 24.23 -11.71
CA PRO A 317 -10.56 23.72 -12.70
C PRO A 317 -9.85 22.42 -12.28
N LEU A 318 -10.06 21.35 -13.06
CA LEU A 318 -9.45 20.03 -12.87
C LEU A 318 -7.98 19.94 -13.31
N ASP A 319 -7.49 20.96 -14.03
CA ASP A 319 -6.13 21.10 -14.56
C ASP A 319 -5.18 21.90 -13.66
N SER A 320 -5.68 22.46 -12.54
CA SER A 320 -4.95 23.32 -11.60
C SER A 320 -3.84 22.64 -10.78
#